data_AF-A0A7S1P938-F1
#
_entry.id   AF-A0A7S1P938-F1
#
_cell.length_a   1.000
_cell.length_b   1.000
_cell.length_c   1.000
_cell.angle_alpha   90.00
_cell.angle_beta   90.00
_cell.angle_gamma   90.00
#
_symmetry.space_group_name_H-M   'P 1'
#
loop_
_entity.id
_entity.type
_entity.pdbx_description
1 polymer ?
#
loop_
_entity_poly.entity_id
_entity_poly.type
_entity_poly.pdbx_seq_one_letter_code
_entity_poly.pdbx_strand_id
1 'polypeptide(L)'
;MASLAMKSMQSLRRAHTGLLDVNFGTRSSLRGDLVLHPFGEVRIRYDSFMLFFIVFSAVLEPFVVCFDVFLDSPWFELNRLVDAIFILDLFVNFNTGIESDGQVILDRRQIANKYLRGWFLFDLLASIPIDLIFLWTVGGEKSTTAKYFRAFKLLKIARLLRLLRLG
;
A
#
# COMPACT_ATOMS: atom_id res chain seq x y z
N MET A 1 42.40 -4.77 43.49
CA MET A 1 42.28 -3.42 42.89
C MET A 1 42.10 -3.45 41.36
N ALA A 2 42.88 -4.23 40.58
CA ALA A 2 42.74 -4.28 39.11
C ALA A 2 41.36 -4.74 38.58
N SER A 3 40.69 -5.68 39.26
CA SER A 3 39.37 -6.22 38.85
C SER A 3 38.25 -5.17 38.89
N LEU A 4 38.32 -4.20 39.82
CA LEU A 4 37.30 -3.14 39.94
C LEU A 4 37.40 -2.12 38.81
N ALA A 5 38.62 -1.75 38.40
CA ALA A 5 38.86 -0.86 37.27
C ALA A 5 38.41 -1.47 35.93
N MET A 6 38.54 -2.79 35.77
CA MET A 6 38.13 -3.46 34.54
C MET A 6 36.60 -3.50 34.37
N LYS A 7 35.85 -3.70 35.47
CA LYS A 7 34.38 -3.67 35.45
C LYS A 7 33.82 -2.28 35.14
N SER A 8 34.45 -1.21 35.64
CA SER A 8 34.03 0.16 35.33
C SER A 8 34.33 0.56 33.88
N MET A 9 35.45 0.11 33.32
CA MET A 9 35.74 0.32 31.90
C MET A 9 34.76 -0.44 30.99
N GLN A 10 34.33 -1.64 31.38
CA GLN A 10 33.33 -2.41 30.63
C GLN A 10 31.94 -1.77 30.70
N SER A 11 31.55 -1.18 31.84
CA SER A 11 30.27 -0.46 31.94
C SER A 11 30.28 0.84 31.15
N LEU A 12 31.39 1.58 31.16
CA LEU A 12 31.58 2.79 30.33
C LEU A 12 31.58 2.46 28.83
N ARG A 13 32.23 1.35 28.43
CA ARG A 13 32.22 0.90 27.03
C ARG A 13 30.82 0.47 26.58
N ARG A 14 30.07 -0.23 27.43
CA ARG A 14 28.66 -0.61 27.15
C ARG A 14 27.76 0.62 27.04
N ALA A 15 27.93 1.61 27.90
CA ALA A 15 27.19 2.87 27.82
C ALA A 15 27.52 3.63 26.52
N HIS A 16 28.79 3.70 26.13
CA HIS A 16 29.21 4.36 24.90
C HIS A 16 28.70 3.65 23.63
N THR A 17 28.74 2.31 23.58
CA THR A 17 28.15 1.55 22.45
C THR A 17 26.64 1.73 22.38
N GLY A 18 25.94 1.68 23.52
CA GLY A 18 24.49 1.95 23.56
C GLY A 18 24.11 3.37 23.13
N LEU A 19 24.95 4.38 23.44
CA LEU A 19 24.74 5.76 22.98
C LEU A 19 24.98 5.93 21.48
N LEU A 20 25.87 5.13 20.87
CA LEU A 20 26.06 5.11 19.43
C LEU A 20 24.87 4.44 18.72
N ASP A 21 24.34 3.34 19.26
CA ASP A 21 23.17 2.65 18.70
C ASP A 21 21.90 3.50 18.80
N VAL A 22 21.67 4.16 19.94
CA VAL A 22 20.56 5.10 20.14
C VAL A 22 20.70 6.32 19.22
N ASN A 23 21.90 6.90 19.07
CA ASN A 23 22.10 8.01 18.14
C ASN A 23 21.98 7.58 16.67
N PHE A 24 22.37 6.37 16.29
CA PHE A 24 22.19 5.87 14.92
C PHE A 24 20.71 5.63 14.60
N GLY A 25 19.94 5.07 15.55
CA GLY A 25 18.49 4.92 15.43
C GLY A 25 17.75 6.26 15.39
N THR A 26 18.28 7.30 16.04
CA THR A 26 17.68 8.64 16.05
C THR A 26 18.13 9.51 14.86
N ARG A 27 19.34 9.32 14.33
CA ARG A 27 19.88 10.12 13.21
C ARG A 27 19.43 9.65 11.83
N SER A 28 18.96 8.41 11.67
CA SER A 28 18.31 7.96 10.43
C SER A 28 16.92 8.58 10.21
N SER A 29 16.34 9.20 11.24
CA SER A 29 15.02 9.87 11.22
C SER A 29 15.01 11.20 10.44
N LEU A 30 16.16 11.84 10.20
CA LEU A 30 16.21 13.23 9.71
C LEU A 30 16.43 13.39 8.19
N ARG A 31 16.16 12.35 7.38
CA ARG A 31 16.41 12.43 5.92
C ARG A 31 15.28 11.92 5.02
N GLY A 32 14.04 12.02 5.49
CA GLY A 32 12.88 11.59 4.73
C GLY A 32 11.58 12.21 5.21
N ASP A 33 11.45 13.54 5.16
CA ASP A 33 10.26 14.29 5.63
C ASP A 33 8.92 13.88 5.00
N LEU A 34 8.92 12.98 4.01
CA LEU A 34 7.73 12.53 3.30
C LEU A 34 7.66 10.99 3.19
N VAL A 35 8.31 10.25 4.10
CA VAL A 35 8.13 8.79 4.24
C VAL A 35 7.27 8.49 5.47
N LEU A 36 6.15 7.79 5.27
CA LEU A 36 5.24 7.42 6.34
C LEU A 36 5.81 6.23 7.13
N HIS A 37 5.79 6.35 8.46
CA HIS A 37 6.18 5.26 9.33
C HIS A 37 5.12 4.12 9.28
N PRO A 38 5.51 2.85 9.05
CA PRO A 38 4.57 1.74 8.86
C PRO A 38 3.67 1.49 10.07
N PHE A 39 4.18 1.68 11.29
CA PHE A 39 3.43 1.46 12.53
C PHE A 39 2.92 2.76 13.18
N GLY A 40 2.97 3.88 12.46
CA GLY A 40 2.51 5.17 13.00
C GLY A 40 0.99 5.29 13.03
N GLU A 41 0.45 6.11 13.93
CA GLU A 41 -0.99 6.39 14.03
C GLU A 41 -1.60 6.92 12.72
N VAL A 42 -0.84 7.74 11.99
CA VAL A 42 -1.24 8.26 10.67
C VAL A 42 -1.44 7.13 9.68
N ARG A 43 -0.54 6.14 9.67
CA ARG A 43 -0.65 4.98 8.77
C ARG A 43 -1.84 4.11 9.14
N ILE A 44 -2.06 3.85 10.43
CA ILE A 44 -3.22 3.08 10.91
C ILE A 44 -4.55 3.75 10.52
N ARG A 45 -4.63 5.09 10.64
CA ARG A 45 -5.83 5.84 10.23
C ARG A 45 -6.04 5.79 8.72
N TYR A 46 -4.96 5.93 7.95
CA TYR A 46 -5.00 5.81 6.49
C TYR A 46 -5.43 4.41 6.05
N ASP A 47 -4.88 3.37 6.67
CA ASP A 47 -5.24 1.98 6.39
C ASP A 47 -6.70 1.69 6.75
N SER A 48 -7.21 2.24 7.85
CA SER A 48 -8.64 2.19 8.20
C SER A 48 -9.52 2.86 7.15
N PHE A 49 -9.08 4.01 6.63
CA PHE A 49 -9.77 4.71 5.55
C PHE A 49 -9.78 3.88 4.26
N MET A 50 -8.64 3.31 3.87
CA MET A 50 -8.54 2.45 2.69
C MET A 50 -9.34 1.16 2.84
N LEU A 51 -9.38 0.58 4.04
CA LEU A 51 -10.17 -0.60 4.36
C LEU A 51 -11.65 -0.39 4.04
N PHE A 52 -12.21 0.78 4.40
CA PHE A 52 -13.58 1.14 4.04
C PHE A 52 -13.81 1.06 2.53
N PHE A 53 -12.93 1.65 1.72
CA PHE A 53 -13.05 1.61 0.26
C PHE A 53 -12.85 0.21 -0.33
N ILE A 54 -11.97 -0.60 0.28
CA ILE A 54 -11.76 -2.00 -0.12
C ILE A 54 -13.06 -2.78 0.06
N VAL A 55 -13.66 -2.73 1.25
CA VAL A 55 -14.91 -3.43 1.55
C VAL A 55 -16.05 -2.90 0.68
N PHE A 56 -16.17 -1.57 0.55
CA PHE A 56 -17.17 -0.94 -0.31
C PHE A 56 -17.07 -1.44 -1.76
N SER A 57 -15.86 -1.41 -2.35
CA SER A 57 -15.66 -1.87 -3.72
C SER A 57 -15.87 -3.38 -3.89
N ALA A 58 -15.51 -4.19 -2.90
CA ALA A 58 -15.70 -5.64 -2.92
C ALA A 58 -17.18 -6.04 -2.98
N VAL A 59 -18.09 -5.22 -2.43
CA VAL A 59 -19.54 -5.41 -2.53
C VAL A 59 -20.11 -4.79 -3.82
N LEU A 60 -19.62 -3.61 -4.20
CA LEU A 60 -20.16 -2.88 -5.35
C LEU A 60 -19.86 -3.57 -6.69
N GLU A 61 -18.65 -4.10 -6.88
CA GLU A 61 -18.24 -4.73 -8.14
C GLU A 61 -19.13 -5.93 -8.54
N PRO A 62 -19.39 -6.94 -7.68
CA PRO A 62 -20.30 -8.03 -8.04
C PRO A 62 -21.74 -7.55 -8.23
N PHE A 63 -22.21 -6.55 -7.48
CA PHE A 63 -23.53 -5.96 -7.67
C PHE A 63 -23.67 -5.37 -9.09
N VAL A 64 -22.71 -4.56 -9.53
CA VAL A 64 -22.73 -3.96 -10.87
C VAL A 64 -22.68 -5.03 -11.97
N VAL A 65 -21.88 -6.08 -11.78
CA VAL A 65 -21.77 -7.21 -12.74
C VAL A 65 -23.05 -8.05 -12.80
N CYS A 66 -23.67 -8.37 -11.67
CA CYS A 66 -24.86 -9.22 -11.61
C CYS A 66 -26.13 -8.54 -12.11
N PHE A 67 -26.28 -7.24 -11.86
CA PHE A 67 -27.47 -6.47 -12.25
C PHE A 67 -27.29 -5.69 -13.55
N ASP A 68 -26.15 -5.87 -14.25
CA ASP A 68 -25.80 -5.21 -15.51
C ASP A 68 -26.06 -3.69 -15.45
N VAL A 69 -25.67 -3.06 -14.33
CA VAL A 69 -25.87 -1.63 -14.11
C VAL A 69 -24.93 -0.87 -15.06
N PHE A 70 -25.48 -0.37 -16.16
CA PHE A 70 -24.74 0.27 -17.24
C PHE A 70 -24.18 1.67 -16.88
N LEU A 71 -23.27 2.14 -17.75
CA LEU A 71 -22.40 3.31 -17.65
C LEU A 71 -23.13 4.67 -17.48
N ASP A 72 -24.46 4.74 -17.67
CA ASP A 72 -25.24 5.99 -17.63
C ASP A 72 -25.82 6.33 -16.24
N SER A 73 -25.38 5.62 -15.19
CA SER A 73 -25.87 5.81 -13.83
C SER A 73 -24.89 6.60 -12.96
N PRO A 74 -25.33 7.36 -11.93
CA PRO A 74 -24.45 8.03 -10.97
C PRO A 74 -23.40 7.09 -10.33
N TRP A 75 -23.69 5.79 -10.30
CA TRP A 75 -22.76 4.73 -9.88
C TRP A 75 -21.45 4.70 -10.67
N PHE A 76 -21.48 5.09 -11.94
CA PHE A 76 -20.31 5.08 -12.81
C PHE A 76 -19.25 6.10 -12.37
N GLU A 77 -19.68 7.33 -12.07
CA GLU A 77 -18.78 8.38 -11.60
C GLU A 77 -18.25 8.08 -10.19
N LEU A 78 -19.11 7.51 -9.32
CA LEU A 78 -18.67 7.04 -8.00
C LEU A 78 -17.61 5.95 -8.13
N ASN A 79 -17.79 4.97 -9.03
CA ASN A 79 -16.80 3.91 -9.24
C ASN A 79 -15.46 4.47 -9.70
N ARG A 80 -15.48 5.44 -10.60
CA ARG A 80 -14.27 6.12 -11.10
C ARG A 80 -13.55 6.88 -10.00
N LEU A 81 -14.29 7.55 -9.11
CA LEU A 81 -13.71 8.22 -7.94
C LEU A 81 -13.01 7.23 -7.00
N VAL A 82 -13.65 6.09 -6.73
CA VAL A 82 -13.08 5.02 -5.90
C VAL A 82 -11.82 4.44 -6.54
N ASP A 83 -11.83 4.19 -7.85
CA ASP A 83 -10.64 3.72 -8.58
C ASP A 83 -9.49 4.73 -8.51
N ALA A 84 -9.78 6.04 -8.60
CA ALA A 84 -8.76 7.07 -8.44
C ALA A 84 -8.14 7.06 -7.03
N ILE A 85 -8.94 6.83 -5.98
CA ILE A 85 -8.42 6.66 -4.61
C ILE A 85 -7.45 5.47 -4.53
N PHE A 86 -7.78 4.35 -5.18
CA PHE A 86 -6.89 3.18 -5.22
C PHE A 86 -5.60 3.45 -5.99
N ILE A 87 -5.64 4.21 -7.07
CA ILE A 87 -4.43 4.65 -7.77
C ILE A 87 -3.57 5.54 -6.87
N LEU A 88 -4.18 6.48 -6.14
CA LEU A 88 -3.45 7.33 -5.19
C LEU A 88 -2.78 6.53 -4.08
N ASP A 89 -3.44 5.48 -3.60
CA ASP A 89 -2.87 4.57 -2.60
C ASP A 89 -1.59 3.88 -3.06
N LEU A 90 -1.41 3.58 -4.35
CA LEU A 90 -0.13 3.07 -4.86
C LEU A 90 1.01 4.03 -4.53
N PHE A 91 0.81 5.34 -4.76
CA PHE A 91 1.82 6.35 -4.47
C PHE A 91 2.09 6.48 -2.98
N VAL A 92 1.06 6.33 -2.14
CA VAL A 92 1.24 6.30 -0.68
C VAL A 92 2.08 5.09 -0.28
N ASN A 93 1.82 3.91 -0.85
CA ASN A 93 2.59 2.70 -0.56
C ASN A 93 4.05 2.79 -1.01
N PHE A 94 4.37 3.54 -2.08
CA PHE A 94 5.76 3.86 -2.45
C PHE A 94 6.48 4.75 -1.43
N ASN A 95 5.73 5.48 -0.59
CA ASN A 95 6.26 6.37 0.44
C ASN A 95 6.07 5.80 1.85
N THR A 96 5.59 4.57 2.02
CA THR A 96 5.47 3.94 3.34
C THR A 96 6.69 3.08 3.63
N GLY A 97 7.27 3.24 4.82
CA GLY A 97 8.38 2.43 5.29
C GLY A 97 8.05 0.95 5.31
N ILE A 98 9.08 0.12 5.16
CA ILE A 98 8.96 -1.34 5.18
C ILE A 98 9.68 -1.89 6.41
N GLU A 99 9.15 -2.97 6.98
CA GLU A 99 9.90 -3.76 7.95
C GLU A 99 10.74 -4.82 7.21
N SER A 100 11.98 -4.98 7.65
CA SER A 100 12.85 -6.09 7.26
C SER A 100 13.72 -6.47 8.46
N ASP A 101 13.70 -7.75 8.85
CA ASP A 101 14.57 -8.30 9.90
C ASP A 101 14.51 -7.54 11.24
N GLY A 102 13.32 -7.10 11.63
CA GLY A 102 13.08 -6.34 12.87
C GLY A 102 13.54 -4.87 12.82
N GLN A 103 13.95 -4.38 11.65
CA GLN A 103 14.31 -2.97 11.43
C GLN A 103 13.35 -2.30 10.45
N VAL A 104 12.99 -1.05 10.75
CA VAL A 104 12.19 -0.20 9.87
C VAL A 104 13.10 0.50 8.88
N ILE A 105 12.92 0.24 7.59
CA ILE A 105 13.65 0.88 6.50
C ILE A 105 12.80 2.03 5.96
N LEU A 106 13.35 3.25 6.06
CA LEU A 106 12.76 4.48 5.55
C LEU A 106 13.42 4.99 4.25
N ASP A 107 14.41 4.24 3.71
CA ASP A 107 15.03 4.57 2.44
C ASP A 107 14.07 4.32 1.27
N ARG A 108 13.71 5.39 0.56
CA ARG A 108 12.74 5.34 -0.56
C ARG A 108 13.14 4.42 -1.69
N ARG A 109 14.43 4.33 -2.03
CA ARG A 109 14.88 3.45 -3.12
C ARG A 109 14.71 2.00 -2.73
N GLN A 110 14.99 1.67 -1.47
CA GLN A 110 14.78 0.32 -0.94
C GLN A 110 13.29 -0.02 -0.85
N ILE A 111 12.45 0.90 -0.36
CA ILE A 111 10.99 0.76 -0.33
C ILE A 111 10.45 0.49 -1.74
N ALA A 112 10.79 1.35 -2.71
CA ALA A 112 10.33 1.21 -4.08
C ALA A 112 10.77 -0.12 -4.71
N ASN A 113 12.03 -0.52 -4.54
CA ASN A 113 12.52 -1.78 -5.09
C ASN A 113 11.83 -3.02 -4.49
N LYS A 114 11.61 -3.04 -3.16
CA LYS A 114 10.90 -4.15 -2.51
C LYS A 114 9.44 -4.19 -2.94
N TYR A 115 8.79 -3.03 -3.02
CA TYR A 115 7.39 -2.92 -3.44
C TYR A 115 7.19 -3.37 -4.90
N LEU A 116 8.05 -2.91 -5.82
CA LEU A 116 8.02 -3.27 -7.24
C LEU A 116 8.21 -4.78 -7.46
N ARG A 117 9.05 -5.45 -6.67
CA ARG A 117 9.35 -6.88 -6.81
C ARG A 117 8.29 -7.82 -6.22
N GLY A 118 7.43 -7.32 -5.34
CA GLY A 118 6.43 -8.16 -4.69
C GLY A 118 5.02 -7.75 -5.11
N TRP A 119 4.54 -6.70 -4.48
CA TRP A 119 3.12 -6.43 -4.36
C TRP A 119 2.58 -5.42 -5.37
N PHE A 120 3.46 -4.59 -5.94
CA PHE A 120 3.09 -3.55 -6.89
C PHE A 120 2.26 -4.07 -8.06
N LEU A 121 2.61 -5.22 -8.64
CA LEU A 121 1.88 -5.76 -9.80
C LEU A 121 0.42 -6.07 -9.44
N PHE A 122 0.17 -6.72 -8.30
CA PHE A 122 -1.18 -7.02 -7.84
C PHE A 122 -1.95 -5.74 -7.53
N ASP A 123 -1.31 -4.78 -6.86
CA ASP A 123 -1.93 -3.51 -6.52
C ASP A 123 -2.26 -2.68 -7.76
N LEU A 124 -1.37 -2.67 -8.77
CA LEU A 124 -1.56 -1.98 -10.03
C LEU A 124 -2.71 -2.59 -10.82
N LEU A 125 -2.68 -3.91 -11.06
CA LEU A 125 -3.75 -4.59 -11.80
C LEU A 125 -5.11 -4.39 -11.15
N ALA A 126 -5.17 -4.40 -9.83
CA ALA A 126 -6.40 -4.19 -9.09
C ALA A 126 -6.87 -2.72 -9.05
N SER A 127 -6.02 -1.75 -9.39
CA SER A 127 -6.33 -0.31 -9.34
C SER A 127 -6.63 0.30 -10.71
N ILE A 128 -6.50 -0.47 -11.80
CA ILE A 128 -6.77 0.03 -13.16
C ILE A 128 -8.29 0.28 -13.34
N PRO A 129 -8.70 1.49 -13.77
CA PRO A 129 -10.08 1.82 -14.10
C PRO A 129 -10.44 1.22 -15.46
N ILE A 130 -10.77 -0.07 -15.46
CA ILE A 130 -11.12 -0.85 -16.65
C ILE A 130 -12.25 -0.19 -17.43
N ASP A 131 -13.22 0.39 -16.72
CA ASP A 131 -14.31 1.20 -17.24
C ASP A 131 -13.86 2.26 -18.25
N LEU A 132 -12.75 2.95 -17.98
CA LEU A 132 -12.19 3.94 -18.89
C LEU A 132 -11.65 3.28 -20.16
N ILE A 133 -10.86 2.20 -20.01
CA ILE A 133 -10.27 1.49 -21.16
C ILE A 133 -11.35 1.00 -22.11
N PHE A 134 -12.46 0.48 -21.58
CA PHE A 134 -13.59 0.02 -22.39
C PHE A 134 -14.34 1.17 -23.07
N LEU A 135 -14.51 2.33 -22.43
CA LEU A 135 -15.11 3.50 -23.06
C LEU A 135 -14.32 3.97 -24.30
N TRP A 136 -12.99 3.87 -24.27
CA TRP A 136 -12.11 4.28 -25.39
C TRP A 136 -11.98 3.23 -26.49
N THR A 137 -12.17 1.94 -26.20
CA THR A 137 -11.85 0.84 -27.13
C THR A 137 -13.07 0.28 -27.87
N VAL A 138 -14.29 0.49 -27.37
CA VAL A 138 -15.48 -0.23 -27.86
C VAL A 138 -16.26 0.61 -28.86
N GLY A 139 -15.77 0.62 -30.09
CA GLY A 139 -16.45 1.19 -31.27
C GLY A 139 -17.22 0.18 -32.14
N GLY A 140 -17.46 -1.08 -31.72
CA GLY A 140 -18.11 -2.03 -32.66
C GLY A 140 -18.62 -3.38 -32.18
N GLU A 141 -17.95 -4.11 -31.28
CA GLU A 141 -18.38 -5.48 -30.92
C GLU A 141 -18.67 -5.65 -29.42
N LYS A 142 -19.93 -5.95 -29.10
CA LYS A 142 -20.45 -5.97 -27.72
C LYS A 142 -20.30 -7.31 -26.99
N SER A 143 -20.31 -8.44 -27.71
CA SER A 143 -20.42 -9.78 -27.10
C SER A 143 -19.12 -10.28 -26.43
N THR A 144 -18.01 -10.28 -27.15
CA THR A 144 -16.70 -10.76 -26.65
C THR A 144 -16.12 -9.78 -25.63
N THR A 145 -16.23 -8.49 -25.93
CA THR A 145 -15.83 -7.36 -25.10
C THR A 145 -16.51 -7.35 -23.72
N ALA A 146 -17.82 -7.59 -23.65
CA ALA A 146 -18.54 -7.62 -22.37
C ALA A 146 -18.06 -8.74 -21.43
N LYS A 147 -17.62 -9.89 -21.95
CA LYS A 147 -17.05 -10.97 -21.14
C LYS A 147 -15.73 -10.55 -20.49
N TYR A 148 -14.84 -9.94 -21.27
CA TYR A 148 -13.58 -9.42 -20.74
C TYR A 148 -13.82 -8.32 -19.72
N PHE A 149 -14.74 -7.39 -20.01
CA PHE A 149 -15.13 -6.34 -19.07
C PHE A 149 -15.53 -6.90 -17.70
N ARG A 150 -16.41 -7.90 -17.67
CA ARG A 150 -16.84 -8.57 -16.43
C ARG A 150 -15.68 -9.27 -15.73
N ALA A 151 -14.84 -10.01 -16.46
CA ALA A 151 -13.69 -10.69 -15.89
C ALA A 151 -12.70 -9.70 -15.26
N PHE A 152 -12.38 -8.62 -15.96
CA PHE A 152 -11.50 -7.57 -15.45
C PHE A 152 -12.11 -6.84 -14.25
N LYS A 153 -13.43 -6.56 -14.22
CA LYS A 153 -14.09 -6.02 -13.02
C LYS A 153 -13.93 -6.93 -11.81
N LEU A 154 -14.08 -8.24 -11.99
CA LEU A 154 -13.88 -9.20 -10.92
C LEU A 154 -12.43 -9.29 -10.43
N LEU A 155 -11.43 -8.97 -11.27
CA LEU A 155 -10.03 -8.90 -10.82
C LEU A 155 -9.81 -7.82 -9.76
N LYS A 156 -10.67 -6.79 -9.68
CA LYS A 156 -10.60 -5.79 -8.60
C LYS A 156 -10.88 -6.38 -7.22
N ILE A 157 -11.49 -7.56 -7.13
CA ILE A 157 -11.63 -8.30 -5.85
C ILE A 157 -10.25 -8.67 -5.27
N ALA A 158 -9.19 -8.73 -6.10
CA ALA A 158 -7.82 -8.89 -5.62
C ALA A 158 -7.38 -7.78 -4.65
N ARG A 159 -8.09 -6.64 -4.59
CA ARG A 159 -7.90 -5.61 -3.53
C ARG A 159 -8.04 -6.19 -2.13
N LEU A 160 -8.83 -7.25 -1.93
CA LEU A 160 -8.97 -7.94 -0.65
C LEU A 160 -7.66 -8.60 -0.20
N LEU A 161 -6.74 -8.93 -1.11
CA LEU A 161 -5.41 -9.44 -0.74
C LEU A 161 -4.60 -8.42 0.06
N ARG A 162 -4.95 -7.13 0.00
CA ARG A 162 -4.32 -6.09 0.83
C ARG A 162 -4.63 -6.25 2.31
N LEU A 163 -5.74 -6.92 2.66
CA LEU A 163 -6.07 -7.24 4.06
C LEU A 163 -5.00 -8.15 4.68
N LEU A 164 -4.36 -9.00 3.88
CA LEU A 164 -3.28 -9.88 4.34
C LEU A 164 -2.02 -9.11 4.73
N ARG A 165 -1.89 -7.84 4.35
CA ARG A 165 -0.76 -6.99 4.75
C ARG A 165 -1.06 -6.13 5.99
N LEU A 166 -2.33 -6.05 6.38
CA LEU A 166 -2.78 -5.26 7.53
C LEU A 166 -2.79 -6.06 8.83
N GLY A 167 -2.65 -7.40 8.74
CA GLY A 167 -2.63 -8.33 9.86
C GLY A 167 -1.28 -8.96 10.10
#